data_AF-A0AAE0TGW6-F1
#
_entry.id   AF-A0AAE0TGW6-F1
#
_cell.length_a   1.000
_cell.length_b   1.000
_cell.length_c   1.000
_cell.angle_alpha   90.00
_cell.angle_beta   90.00
_cell.angle_gamma   90.00
#
_symmetry.space_group_name_H-M   'P 1'
#
loop_
_entity.id
_entity.type
_entity.pdbx_description
1 polymer ?
#
loop_
_entity_poly.entity_id
_entity_poly.type
_entity_poly.pdbx_seq_one_letter_code
_entity_poly.pdbx_strand_id
1 'polypeptide(L)'
;MAIQTYGHTMAIQAYGHIMAIQAYGQTMAIQAYEHTMAIQTYGHTIAIQTYGQTMAIPTYRHTMAIQTYGDSMAIQTYGHTMAIQTYGNSMAIQKYGHTMAIHTYGHNMAIQTYGYTMAIQTYEHTMAIQA
;
A
#
# COMPACT_ATOMS: atom_id res chain seq x y z
N MET A 1 8.73 14.35 9.61
CA MET A 1 8.60 15.37 8.55
C MET A 1 7.28 15.13 7.81
N ALA A 2 6.71 16.17 7.19
CA ALA A 2 5.49 16.07 6.39
C ALA A 2 5.78 16.56 4.96
N ILE A 3 5.36 15.79 3.96
CA ILE A 3 5.42 16.15 2.55
C ILE A 3 3.99 16.25 2.03
N GLN A 4 3.65 17.40 1.45
CA GLN A 4 2.37 17.59 0.76
C GLN A 4 2.62 18.10 -0.65
N THR A 5 2.13 17.39 -1.66
CA THR A 5 2.37 17.74 -3.07
C THR A 5 1.10 17.58 -3.91
N TYR A 6 0.91 18.53 -4.82
CA TYR A 6 -0.15 18.54 -5.82
C TYR A 6 0.46 18.77 -7.19
N GLY A 7 0.12 17.94 -8.18
CA GLY A 7 0.69 18.08 -9.52
C GLY A 7 0.23 17.00 -10.47
N HIS A 8 0.52 17.17 -11.76
CA HIS A 8 0.15 16.17 -12.76
C HIS A 8 1.02 14.91 -12.65
N THR A 9 2.34 15.10 -12.55
CA THR A 9 3.34 14.04 -12.44
C THR A 9 4.29 14.36 -11.28
N MET A 10 4.46 13.43 -10.34
CA MET A 10 5.30 13.65 -9.15
C MET A 10 6.13 12.42 -8.81
N ALA A 11 7.33 12.68 -8.28
CA ALA A 11 8.18 11.68 -7.66
C ALA A 11 8.54 12.18 -6.26
N ILE A 12 8.32 11.35 -5.24
CA ILE A 12 8.61 11.67 -3.83
C ILE A 12 9.60 10.63 -3.31
N GLN A 13 10.71 11.11 -2.76
CA GLN A 13 11.68 10.29 -2.04
C GLN A 13 11.82 10.83 -0.61
N ALA A 14 11.69 9.95 0.38
CA ALA A 14 11.72 10.31 1.80
C ALA A 14 12.59 9.33 2.61
N TYR A 15 13.40 9.88 3.52
CA TYR A 15 14.24 9.13 4.44
C TYR A 15 14.24 9.80 5.83
N GLY A 16 14.16 9.01 6.90
CA GLY A 16 14.01 9.53 8.25
C GLY A 16 13.49 8.54 9.30
N HIS A 17 12.91 9.09 10.37
CA HIS A 17 12.34 8.30 11.46
C HIS A 17 10.81 8.29 11.45
N ILE A 18 10.17 9.46 11.30
CA ILE A 18 8.70 9.60 11.30
C ILE A 18 8.30 10.49 10.13
N MET A 19 7.44 9.96 9.26
CA MET A 19 7.03 10.62 8.03
C MET A 19 5.53 10.56 7.77
N ALA A 20 5.01 11.65 7.21
CA ALA A 20 3.68 11.72 6.63
C ALA A 20 3.78 12.25 5.19
N ILE A 21 3.23 11.51 4.22
CA ILE A 21 3.19 11.91 2.81
C ILE A 21 1.73 12.02 2.37
N GLN A 22 1.37 13.19 1.83
CA GLN A 22 0.10 13.45 1.17
C GLN A 22 0.34 13.89 -0.27
N ALA A 23 -0.07 13.08 -1.25
CA ALA A 23 0.20 13.39 -2.66
C ALA A 23 -1.04 13.25 -3.54
N TYR A 24 -1.34 14.28 -4.34
CA TYR A 24 -2.51 14.34 -5.21
C TYR A 24 -2.09 14.62 -6.66
N GLY A 25 -2.30 13.67 -7.58
CA GLY A 25 -1.88 13.82 -8.96
C GLY A 25 -2.30 12.72 -9.92
N GLN A 26 -2.01 12.89 -11.21
CA GLN A 26 -2.37 11.86 -12.21
C GLN A 26 -1.41 10.67 -12.14
N THR A 27 -0.11 10.94 -12.14
CA THR A 27 0.95 9.92 -12.08
C THR A 27 1.89 10.19 -10.91
N MET A 28 2.04 9.23 -10.01
CA MET A 28 2.91 9.40 -8.84
C MET A 28 3.79 8.17 -8.57
N ALA A 29 5.04 8.44 -8.23
CA ALA A 29 5.97 7.46 -7.68
C ALA A 29 6.41 7.90 -6.28
N ILE A 30 6.25 7.04 -5.28
CA ILE A 30 6.67 7.32 -3.90
C ILE A 30 7.64 6.22 -3.46
N GLN A 31 8.82 6.62 -3.00
CA GLN A 31 9.78 5.75 -2.33
C GLN A 31 10.07 6.31 -0.94
N ALA A 32 9.91 5.49 0.10
CA ALA A 32 10.17 5.94 1.45
C ALA A 32 10.79 4.84 2.33
N TYR A 33 11.78 5.22 3.14
CA TYR A 33 12.53 4.34 4.04
C TYR A 33 12.59 4.97 5.44
N GLU A 34 11.79 4.44 6.36
CA GLU A 34 11.49 5.13 7.63
C GLU A 34 11.16 4.15 8.75
N HIS A 35 11.28 4.56 10.01
CA HIS A 35 10.75 3.75 11.11
C HIS A 35 9.20 3.75 11.14
N THR A 36 8.58 4.93 11.03
CA THR A 36 7.11 5.08 11.08
C THR A 36 6.61 5.96 9.94
N MET A 37 5.61 5.48 9.19
CA MET A 37 5.06 6.19 8.03
C MET A 37 3.54 6.20 7.94
N ALA A 38 3.01 7.31 7.46
CA ALA A 38 1.68 7.40 6.89
C ALA A 38 1.75 7.95 5.44
N ILE A 39 1.19 7.23 4.47
CA ILE A 39 1.14 7.65 3.07
C ILE A 39 -0.30 7.65 2.59
N GLN A 40 -0.82 8.85 2.33
CA GLN A 40 -2.12 9.04 1.69
C GLN A 40 -1.89 9.63 0.30
N THR A 41 -2.39 8.97 -0.74
CA THR A 41 -2.33 9.54 -2.10
C THR A 41 -3.74 9.95 -2.61
N TYR A 42 -3.85 10.49 -3.83
CA TYR A 42 -5.06 10.55 -4.67
C TYR A 42 -4.69 10.74 -6.13
N GLY A 43 -5.19 9.88 -7.03
CA GLY A 43 -4.70 9.91 -8.40
C GLY A 43 -5.14 8.78 -9.30
N HIS A 44 -4.68 8.84 -10.55
CA HIS A 44 -5.00 7.84 -11.56
C HIS A 44 -4.05 6.65 -11.50
N THR A 45 -2.74 6.90 -11.55
CA THR A 45 -1.69 5.87 -11.61
C THR A 45 -0.65 6.09 -10.51
N ILE A 46 -0.45 5.10 -9.64
CA ILE A 46 0.52 5.18 -8.54
C ILE A 46 1.40 3.96 -8.42
N ALA A 47 2.67 4.22 -8.15
CA ALA A 47 3.62 3.26 -7.60
C ALA A 47 4.06 3.71 -6.20
N ILE A 48 3.94 2.84 -5.20
CA ILE A 48 4.47 3.07 -3.84
C ILE A 48 5.43 1.94 -3.51
N GLN A 49 6.65 2.30 -3.12
CA GLN A 49 7.62 1.39 -2.54
C GLN A 49 8.01 1.90 -1.16
N THR A 50 7.86 1.05 -0.14
CA THR A 50 8.10 1.46 1.25
C THR A 50 8.83 0.39 2.04
N TYR A 51 9.70 0.86 2.92
CA TYR A 51 10.39 0.05 3.91
C TYR A 51 10.26 0.72 5.27
N GLY A 52 9.81 -0.01 6.30
CA GLY A 52 9.75 0.54 7.64
C GLY A 52 9.17 -0.37 8.71
N GLN A 53 9.11 0.10 9.95
CA GLN A 53 8.61 -0.70 11.08
C GLN A 53 7.09 -0.63 11.19
N THR A 54 6.52 0.57 11.08
CA THR A 54 5.07 0.79 11.19
C THR A 54 4.58 1.64 10.02
N MET A 55 3.62 1.13 9.25
CA MET A 55 3.13 1.79 8.05
C MET A 55 1.61 1.80 7.96
N ALA A 56 1.04 2.95 7.59
CA ALA A 56 -0.36 3.11 7.20
C ALA A 56 -0.45 3.70 5.79
N ILE A 57 -1.09 2.98 4.86
CA ILE A 57 -1.14 3.37 3.45
C ILE A 57 -2.59 3.36 2.92
N PRO A 58 -3.32 4.48 3.02
CA PRO A 58 -4.62 4.65 2.38
C PRO A 58 -4.52 5.09 0.91
N THR A 59 -5.17 4.34 0.00
CA THR A 59 -5.30 4.71 -1.40
C THR A 59 -6.67 4.53 -2.10
N TYR A 60 -6.90 5.29 -3.18
CA TYR A 60 -8.15 5.54 -3.93
C TYR A 60 -7.87 5.98 -5.38
N ARG A 61 -7.69 5.04 -6.30
CA ARG A 61 -7.07 5.28 -7.63
C ARG A 61 -7.73 4.49 -8.77
N HIS A 62 -7.26 4.69 -10.00
CA HIS A 62 -7.60 3.79 -11.10
C HIS A 62 -6.65 2.59 -11.17
N THR A 63 -5.33 2.84 -11.23
CA THR A 63 -4.29 1.83 -11.37
C THR A 63 -3.23 1.99 -10.29
N MET A 64 -2.80 0.89 -9.67
CA MET A 64 -1.84 0.96 -8.58
C MET A 64 -0.94 -0.26 -8.46
N ALA A 65 0.32 0.00 -8.11
CA ALA A 65 1.28 -0.98 -7.60
C ALA A 65 1.78 -0.55 -6.21
N ILE A 66 1.69 -1.43 -5.21
CA ILE A 66 2.27 -1.22 -3.88
C ILE A 66 3.24 -2.36 -3.57
N GLN A 67 4.45 -1.99 -3.15
CA GLN A 67 5.43 -2.89 -2.56
C GLN A 67 5.82 -2.38 -1.17
N THR A 68 5.67 -3.22 -0.16
CA THR A 68 5.85 -2.84 1.24
C THR A 68 6.63 -3.91 2.00
N TYR A 69 7.58 -3.46 2.81
CA TYR A 69 8.40 -4.31 3.69
C TYR A 69 8.40 -3.73 5.09
N GLY A 70 7.93 -4.49 6.08
CA GLY A 70 7.92 -3.99 7.45
C GLY A 70 7.28 -4.87 8.50
N ASP A 71 7.34 -4.45 9.76
CA ASP A 71 6.84 -5.27 10.86
C ASP A 71 5.32 -5.17 11.04
N SER A 72 4.77 -3.96 11.01
CA SER A 72 3.34 -3.70 11.20
C SER A 72 2.78 -2.83 10.09
N MET A 73 1.79 -3.34 9.34
CA MET A 73 1.24 -2.67 8.17
C MET A 73 -0.29 -2.65 8.16
N ALA A 74 -0.84 -1.49 7.86
CA ALA A 74 -2.26 -1.30 7.52
C ALA A 74 -2.37 -0.69 6.11
N ILE A 75 -2.95 -1.43 5.17
CA ILE A 75 -3.03 -1.02 3.76
C ILE A 75 -4.48 -1.08 3.30
N GLN A 76 -5.08 0.09 3.09
CA GLN A 76 -6.46 0.23 2.60
C GLN A 76 -6.42 0.80 1.20
N THR A 77 -6.95 0.10 0.21
CA THR A 77 -6.91 0.62 -1.17
C THR A 77 -8.19 0.38 -1.93
N TYR A 78 -8.59 1.40 -2.68
CA TYR A 78 -9.76 1.41 -3.55
C TYR A 78 -9.30 1.69 -4.98
N GLY A 79 -9.73 0.89 -5.97
CA GLY A 79 -9.46 1.21 -7.37
C GLY A 79 -9.82 0.16 -8.40
N HIS A 80 -9.53 0.40 -9.68
CA HIS A 80 -9.86 -0.54 -10.75
C HIS A 80 -8.88 -1.71 -10.84
N THR A 81 -7.58 -1.42 -10.97
CA THR A 81 -6.52 -2.42 -11.15
C THR A 81 -5.46 -2.26 -10.08
N MET A 82 -5.25 -3.28 -9.27
CA MET A 82 -4.32 -3.24 -8.13
C MET A 82 -3.39 -4.45 -8.12
N ALA A 83 -2.09 -4.17 -7.97
CA ALA A 83 -1.06 -5.16 -7.66
C ALA A 83 -0.41 -4.81 -6.33
N ILE A 84 -0.41 -5.73 -5.37
CA ILE A 84 0.11 -5.49 -4.02
C ILE A 84 1.03 -6.62 -3.63
N GLN A 85 2.22 -6.27 -3.16
CA GLN A 85 3.21 -7.17 -2.59
C GLN A 85 3.59 -6.68 -1.20
N THR A 86 3.37 -7.51 -0.19
CA THR A 86 3.66 -7.17 1.20
C THR A 86 4.50 -8.26 1.86
N TYR A 87 5.51 -7.83 2.60
CA TYR A 87 6.34 -8.72 3.41
C TYR A 87 6.43 -8.16 4.82
N GLY A 88 6.01 -8.93 5.83
CA GLY A 88 6.02 -8.43 7.20
C GLY A 88 5.52 -9.36 8.28
N ASN A 89 5.51 -8.88 9.53
CA ASN A 89 5.09 -9.70 10.67
C ASN A 89 3.57 -9.65 10.89
N SER A 90 2.99 -8.44 10.97
CA SER A 90 1.56 -8.21 11.20
C SER A 90 0.96 -7.31 10.12
N MET A 91 -0.05 -7.81 9.41
CA MET A 91 -0.64 -7.15 8.25
C MET A 91 -2.16 -7.12 8.31
N ALA A 92 -2.73 -5.93 8.09
CA ALA A 92 -4.15 -5.73 7.83
C ALA A 92 -4.31 -5.09 6.43
N ILE A 93 -4.97 -5.80 5.53
CA ILE A 93 -5.09 -5.42 4.12
C ILE A 93 -6.57 -5.38 3.76
N GLN A 94 -7.08 -4.21 3.39
CA GLN A 94 -8.46 -4.04 2.89
C GLN A 94 -8.46 -3.52 1.46
N LYS A 95 -9.22 -4.16 0.58
CA LYS A 95 -9.26 -3.86 -0.85
C LYS A 95 -10.66 -3.84 -1.42
N TYR A 96 -10.88 -2.86 -2.29
CA TYR A 96 -12.11 -2.73 -3.05
C TYR A 96 -11.74 -2.41 -4.50
N GLY A 97 -12.10 -3.27 -5.44
CA GLY A 97 -11.77 -3.02 -6.84
C GLY A 97 -12.21 -4.05 -7.85
N HIS A 98 -11.87 -3.81 -9.13
CA HIS A 98 -12.28 -4.72 -10.21
C HIS A 98 -11.33 -5.88 -10.41
N THR A 99 -10.02 -5.59 -10.52
CA THR A 99 -8.97 -6.58 -10.77
C THR A 99 -7.88 -6.43 -9.72
N MET A 100 -7.60 -7.51 -8.99
CA MET A 100 -6.66 -7.53 -7.87
C MET A 100 -5.69 -8.70 -7.97
N ALA A 101 -4.40 -8.40 -7.79
CA ALA A 101 -3.36 -9.38 -7.54
C ALA A 101 -2.67 -9.04 -6.21
N ILE A 102 -2.77 -9.93 -5.24
CA ILE A 102 -2.27 -9.73 -3.88
C ILE A 102 -1.29 -10.86 -3.56
N HIS A 103 -0.05 -10.51 -3.24
CA HIS A 103 0.97 -11.44 -2.76
C HIS A 103 1.43 -10.98 -1.39
N THR A 104 1.34 -11.86 -0.41
CA THR A 104 1.69 -11.53 0.97
C THR A 104 2.55 -12.63 1.59
N TYR A 105 3.53 -12.22 2.39
CA TYR A 105 4.37 -13.13 3.16
C TYR A 105 4.50 -12.60 4.58
N GLY A 106 4.18 -13.42 5.59
CA GLY A 106 4.26 -12.96 6.97
C GLY A 106 3.81 -13.93 8.04
N HIS A 107 3.55 -13.43 9.25
CA HIS A 107 3.14 -14.27 10.38
C HIS A 107 1.65 -14.14 10.68
N ASN A 108 1.15 -12.92 10.85
CA ASN A 108 -0.25 -12.63 11.18
C ASN A 108 -0.88 -11.77 10.10
N MET A 109 -1.84 -12.32 9.35
CA MET A 109 -2.51 -11.57 8.28
C MET A 109 -4.03 -11.59 8.40
N ALA A 110 -4.60 -10.42 8.18
CA ALA A 110 -6.02 -10.23 7.93
C ALA A 110 -6.21 -9.55 6.58
N ILE A 111 -6.82 -10.25 5.63
CA ILE A 111 -7.07 -9.76 4.27
C ILE A 111 -8.59 -9.72 4.06
N GLN A 112 -9.10 -8.54 3.70
CA GLN A 112 -10.47 -8.36 3.23
C GLN A 112 -10.43 -7.77 1.83
N THR A 113 -11.03 -8.47 0.88
CA THR A 113 -11.14 -8.02 -0.51
C THR A 113 -12.60 -7.97 -0.94
N TYR A 114 -12.92 -7.10 -1.88
CA TYR A 114 -14.21 -7.05 -2.55
C TYR A 114 -13.99 -6.67 -4.00
N GLY A 115 -14.38 -7.54 -4.94
CA GLY A 115 -14.17 -7.30 -6.35
C GLY A 115 -14.61 -8.41 -7.29
N TYR A 116 -14.32 -8.21 -8.58
CA TYR A 116 -14.74 -9.14 -9.64
C TYR A 116 -13.69 -10.20 -9.98
N THR A 117 -12.42 -9.79 -10.13
CA THR A 117 -11.32 -10.67 -10.51
C THR A 117 -10.22 -10.58 -9.45
N MET A 118 -9.96 -11.69 -8.76
CA MET A 118 -9.02 -11.73 -7.63
C MET A 118 -8.05 -12.90 -7.75
N ALA A 119 -6.76 -12.61 -7.61
CA ALA A 119 -5.71 -13.58 -7.38
C ALA A 119 -5.01 -13.23 -6.06
N ILE A 120 -5.09 -14.13 -5.07
CA ILE A 120 -4.49 -13.94 -3.75
C ILE A 120 -3.53 -15.11 -3.51
N GLN A 121 -2.28 -14.78 -3.23
CA GLN A 121 -1.26 -15.73 -2.79
C GLN A 121 -0.71 -15.27 -1.45
N THR A 122 -0.74 -16.17 -0.47
CA THR A 122 -0.26 -15.89 0.88
C THR A 122 0.69 -16.99 1.33
N TYR A 123 1.69 -16.62 2.12
CA TYR A 123 2.56 -17.56 2.83
C TYR A 123 2.66 -17.11 4.28
N GLU A 124 2.10 -17.91 5.20
CA GLU A 124 1.96 -17.48 6.58
C GLU A 124 1.85 -18.59 7.63
N HIS A 125 1.97 -18.14 8.88
CA HIS A 125 1.74 -18.96 10.05
C HIS A 125 0.28 -18.86 10.55
N THR A 126 -0.34 -17.67 10.47
CA THR A 126 -1.72 -17.42 10.93
C THR A 126 -2.48 -16.53 9.94
N MET A 127 -3.63 -17.01 9.46
CA MET A 127 -4.40 -16.39 8.37
C MET A 127 -5.87 -16.14 8.72
N ALA A 128 -6.37 -14.96 8.33
CA ALA A 128 -7.81 -14.71 8.12
C ALA A 128 -8.02 -14.02 6.77
N ILE A 129 -8.78 -14.64 5.86
CA ILE A 129 -9.13 -14.08 4.54
C ILE A 129 -10.64 -14.05 4.37
N GLN A 130 -11.14 -12.90 3.92
CA GLN A 130 -12.50 -12.70 3.44
C GLN A 130 -12.42 -12.04 2.06
N ALA A 131 -13.13 -12.58 1.07
CA ALA A 131 -13.13 -12.09 -0.30
C ALA A 131 -14.55 -11.95 -0.86
#